data_AF-A0A9P5YA53-F1
#
_entry.id   AF-A0A9P5YA53-F1
#
_cell.length_a   1.000
_cell.length_b   1.000
_cell.length_c   1.000
_cell.angle_alpha   90.00
_cell.angle_beta   90.00
_cell.angle_gamma   90.00
#
_symmetry.space_group_name_H-M   'P 1'
#
loop_
_entity.id
_entity.type
_entity.pdbx_description
1 polymer ?
#
loop_
_entity_poly.entity_id
_entity_poly.type
_entity_poly.pdbx_seq_one_letter_code
_entity_poly.pdbx_strand_id
1 'polypeptide(L)'
;MLLSSAFAALALALSQVRQASAHGGVLNYNIGGTMYKGFTPYNTPVGQISIQREWDTYDPITNPTSGTIPCNTNGANLGANQLSATVAAGSKVIAYWNPWPHTIGPVMVYMAKCPSSCTSATPSSLSWFKIDQAGLISGTLTSGTWAMGQLVSNNNSWTSTIPASLPAGEYMIRHELLALHTSNQPQFYPECAQLKVTGGGSSSPSSSYLVKFPGAYSTSDPGVTIDIYSQPTVTTYKIPGPAVWKG
;
A
#
# COMPACT_ATOMS: atom_id res chain seq x y z
N MET A 1 -28.25 -66.98 -7.06
CA MET A 1 -27.05 -66.15 -6.83
C MET A 1 -26.95 -65.15 -7.96
N LEU A 2 -27.06 -63.86 -7.65
CA LEU A 2 -26.50 -62.70 -8.38
C LEU A 2 -26.90 -61.46 -7.58
N LEU A 3 -26.14 -61.18 -6.51
CA LEU A 3 -26.07 -59.84 -5.93
C LEU A 3 -25.15 -59.01 -6.82
N SER A 4 -25.47 -57.72 -7.02
CA SER A 4 -24.53 -56.59 -7.18
C SER A 4 -25.29 -55.38 -7.73
N SER A 5 -25.08 -54.12 -7.36
CA SER A 5 -24.39 -53.44 -6.26
C SER A 5 -24.89 -51.99 -6.37
N ALA A 6 -25.44 -51.41 -5.31
CA ALA A 6 -25.83 -50.00 -5.31
C ALA A 6 -24.57 -49.12 -5.21
N PHE A 7 -24.32 -48.28 -6.21
CA PHE A 7 -23.29 -47.24 -6.16
C PHE A 7 -23.82 -46.04 -5.36
N ALA A 8 -23.37 -45.89 -4.12
CA ALA A 8 -23.50 -44.65 -3.36
C ALA A 8 -22.35 -43.71 -3.77
N ALA A 9 -22.66 -42.67 -4.54
CA ALA A 9 -21.71 -41.60 -4.84
C ALA A 9 -21.64 -40.64 -3.64
N LEU A 10 -20.58 -40.75 -2.84
CA LEU A 10 -20.27 -39.82 -1.76
C LEU A 10 -19.54 -38.60 -2.35
N ALA A 11 -20.25 -37.49 -2.54
CA ALA A 11 -19.65 -36.22 -2.92
C ALA A 11 -18.95 -35.60 -1.69
N LEU A 12 -17.61 -35.66 -1.65
CA LEU A 12 -16.82 -34.88 -0.69
C LEU A 12 -16.80 -33.41 -1.13
N ALA A 13 -17.62 -32.58 -0.46
CA ALA A 13 -17.46 -31.14 -0.52
C ALA A 13 -16.22 -30.75 0.29
N LEU A 14 -15.10 -30.44 -0.38
CA LEU A 14 -13.95 -29.80 0.27
C LEU A 14 -14.34 -28.37 0.67
N SER A 15 -14.59 -28.16 1.96
CA SER A 15 -14.62 -26.82 2.53
C SER A 15 -13.21 -26.22 2.45
N GLN A 16 -13.02 -25.31 1.51
CA GLN A 16 -11.83 -24.45 1.47
C GLN A 16 -11.90 -23.52 2.69
N VAL A 17 -11.24 -23.90 3.78
CA VAL A 17 -11.04 -23.00 4.93
C VAL A 17 -10.18 -21.84 4.43
N ARG A 18 -10.80 -20.69 4.17
CA ARG A 18 -10.08 -19.46 3.88
C ARG A 18 -9.36 -19.08 5.17
N GLN A 19 -8.05 -19.31 5.23
CA GLN A 19 -7.25 -18.74 6.31
C GLN A 19 -7.31 -17.22 6.17
N ALA A 20 -7.95 -16.57 7.13
CA ALA A 20 -7.88 -15.12 7.27
C ALA A 20 -6.50 -14.81 7.84
N SER A 21 -5.63 -14.21 7.04
CA SER A 21 -4.40 -13.62 7.55
C SER A 21 -4.76 -12.48 8.50
N ALA A 22 -4.16 -12.44 9.68
CA ALA A 22 -4.36 -11.37 10.64
C ALA A 22 -3.74 -10.03 10.17
N HIS A 23 -2.89 -10.07 9.14
CA HIS A 23 -2.06 -8.97 8.65
C HIS A 23 -1.80 -9.09 7.15
N GLY A 24 -1.07 -8.16 6.52
CA GLY A 24 -0.94 -8.18 5.07
C GLY A 24 -0.13 -7.06 4.42
N GLY A 25 -0.30 -6.95 3.11
CA GLY A 25 0.30 -5.91 2.27
C GLY A 25 -0.17 -6.03 0.81
N VAL A 26 0.34 -5.18 -0.07
CA VAL A 26 0.00 -5.21 -1.50
C VAL A 26 0.58 -6.47 -2.17
N LEU A 27 -0.27 -7.28 -2.79
CA LEU A 27 0.11 -8.52 -3.48
C LEU A 27 0.14 -8.39 -5.01
N ASN A 28 -0.65 -7.49 -5.57
CA ASN A 28 -0.75 -7.29 -7.03
C ASN A 28 -1.08 -5.84 -7.36
N TYR A 29 -0.83 -5.47 -8.61
CA TYR A 29 -1.20 -4.17 -9.16
C TYR A 29 -1.94 -4.32 -10.50
N ASN A 30 -2.86 -3.39 -10.80
CA ASN A 30 -3.30 -3.11 -12.16
C ASN A 30 -2.84 -1.69 -12.52
N ILE A 31 -1.96 -1.57 -13.51
CA ILE A 31 -1.34 -0.31 -13.90
C ILE A 31 -1.55 -0.14 -15.39
N GLY A 32 -2.29 0.90 -15.78
CA GLY A 32 -2.60 1.16 -17.19
C GLY A 32 -3.32 -0.02 -17.88
N GLY A 33 -4.11 -0.80 -17.14
CA GLY A 33 -4.82 -1.98 -17.65
C GLY A 33 -4.00 -3.28 -17.62
N THR A 34 -2.72 -3.23 -17.23
CA THR A 34 -1.85 -4.42 -17.15
C THR A 34 -1.75 -4.92 -15.71
N MET A 35 -1.95 -6.22 -15.50
CA MET A 35 -1.75 -6.86 -14.20
C MET A 35 -0.28 -7.14 -13.94
N TYR A 36 0.20 -6.77 -12.76
CA TYR A 36 1.54 -7.06 -12.27
C TYR A 36 1.45 -7.82 -10.96
N LYS A 37 2.07 -8.99 -10.91
CA LYS A 37 2.25 -9.72 -9.65
C LYS A 37 3.27 -8.98 -8.79
N GLY A 38 2.97 -8.83 -7.50
CA GLY A 38 3.88 -8.30 -6.50
C GLY A 38 4.94 -9.32 -6.05
N PHE A 39 5.82 -8.86 -5.16
CA PHE A 39 6.72 -9.73 -4.41
C PHE A 39 5.91 -10.63 -3.46
N THR A 40 6.34 -11.88 -3.30
CA THR A 40 5.73 -12.84 -2.38
C THR A 40 6.52 -12.88 -1.08
N PRO A 41 6.02 -12.31 0.04
CA PRO A 41 6.71 -12.31 1.32
C PRO A 41 6.86 -13.73 1.87
N TYR A 42 7.68 -13.89 2.91
CA TYR A 42 8.08 -15.17 3.53
C TYR A 42 8.91 -16.11 2.63
N ASN A 43 8.87 -15.95 1.31
CA ASN A 43 9.70 -16.69 0.39
C ASN A 43 11.04 -15.98 0.16
N THR A 44 12.07 -16.75 -0.22
CA THR A 44 13.34 -16.17 -0.66
C THR A 44 13.13 -15.21 -1.84
N PRO A 45 13.87 -14.08 -1.92
CA PRO A 45 13.81 -13.19 -3.08
C PRO A 45 14.45 -13.80 -4.34
N VAL A 46 15.27 -14.85 -4.20
CA VAL A 46 15.96 -15.48 -5.32
C VAL A 46 14.94 -16.04 -6.33
N GLY A 47 15.03 -15.57 -7.57
CA GLY A 47 14.15 -16.00 -8.66
C GLY A 47 12.79 -15.28 -8.72
N GLN A 48 12.46 -14.44 -7.74
CA GLN A 48 11.28 -13.58 -7.84
C GLN A 48 11.54 -12.45 -8.85
N ILE A 49 10.53 -12.15 -9.67
CA ILE A 49 10.54 -11.07 -10.67
C ILE A 49 9.31 -10.22 -10.40
N SER A 50 9.51 -8.92 -10.18
CA SER A 50 8.42 -8.03 -9.77
C SER A 50 8.74 -6.57 -10.07
N ILE A 51 7.69 -5.76 -10.22
CA ILE A 51 7.82 -4.30 -10.16
C ILE A 51 7.92 -3.80 -8.72
N GLN A 52 7.50 -4.60 -7.75
CA GLN A 52 7.48 -4.28 -6.33
C GLN A 52 8.87 -4.48 -5.73
N ARG A 53 9.23 -3.66 -4.74
CA ARG A 53 10.37 -3.90 -3.87
C ARG A 53 10.09 -5.09 -2.94
N GLU A 54 11.17 -5.71 -2.48
CA GLU A 54 11.12 -6.80 -1.50
C GLU A 54 10.46 -6.33 -0.19
N TRP A 55 9.61 -7.19 0.36
CA TRP A 55 9.01 -7.04 1.68
C TRP A 55 8.81 -8.44 2.26
N ASP A 56 9.23 -8.66 3.51
CA ASP A 56 9.56 -10.00 3.99
C ASP A 56 8.46 -10.64 4.84
N THR A 57 7.60 -9.82 5.45
CA THR A 57 6.56 -10.24 6.38
C THR A 57 5.33 -9.34 6.26
N TYR A 58 4.19 -9.86 6.72
CA TYR A 58 2.96 -9.10 6.92
C TYR A 58 2.98 -8.22 8.17
N ASP A 59 4.01 -8.31 9.01
CA ASP A 59 4.08 -7.55 10.26
C ASP A 59 4.13 -6.03 9.99
N PRO A 60 3.48 -5.22 10.85
CA PRO A 60 3.55 -3.78 10.73
C PRO A 60 4.91 -3.22 11.11
N ILE A 61 5.25 -2.08 10.51
CA ILE A 61 6.21 -1.16 11.09
C ILE A 61 5.47 -0.33 12.14
N THR A 62 5.93 -0.34 13.40
CA THR A 62 5.26 0.40 14.49
C THR A 62 5.96 1.69 14.89
N ASN A 63 7.23 1.86 14.49
CA ASN A 63 7.98 3.09 14.73
C ASN A 63 7.88 4.02 13.50
N PRO A 64 7.24 5.21 13.61
CA PRO A 64 7.12 6.16 12.49
C PRO A 64 8.45 6.68 11.96
N THR A 65 9.55 6.53 12.71
CA THR A 65 10.91 6.93 12.30
C THR A 65 11.80 5.76 11.90
N SER A 66 11.24 4.55 11.73
CA SER A 66 11.99 3.38 11.29
C SER A 66 12.70 3.63 9.94
N GLY A 67 13.94 3.15 9.82
CA GLY A 67 14.67 3.17 8.55
C GLY A 67 14.00 2.36 7.43
N THR A 68 13.12 1.41 7.78
CA THR A 68 12.38 0.56 6.83
C THR A 68 11.02 1.13 6.42
N ILE A 69 10.58 2.25 7.02
CA ILE A 69 9.29 2.87 6.71
C ILE A 69 9.10 3.32 5.23
N PRO A 70 10.14 3.56 4.41
CA PRO A 70 9.92 3.89 3.00
C PRO A 70 9.21 2.78 2.23
N CYS A 71 9.70 1.54 2.30
CA CYS A 71 9.31 0.46 1.39
C CYS A 71 9.31 -0.93 2.07
N ASN A 72 8.97 -0.99 3.35
CA ASN A 72 8.98 -2.21 4.16
C ASN A 72 10.40 -2.77 4.43
N THR A 73 10.45 -3.89 5.16
CA THR A 73 11.66 -4.64 5.49
C THR A 73 11.81 -5.81 4.52
N ASN A 74 12.95 -6.01 3.86
CA ASN A 74 14.14 -5.13 3.83
C ASN A 74 14.04 -3.98 2.78
N GLY A 75 13.01 -3.94 1.94
CA GLY A 75 12.80 -2.90 0.92
C GLY A 75 13.81 -2.94 -0.24
N ALA A 76 14.53 -4.05 -0.39
CA ALA A 76 15.59 -4.22 -1.38
C ALA A 76 15.07 -4.29 -2.81
N ASN A 77 15.97 -3.98 -3.75
CA ASN A 77 15.71 -4.23 -5.16
C ASN A 77 16.05 -5.69 -5.52
N LEU A 78 15.36 -6.24 -6.52
CA LEU A 78 15.56 -7.59 -7.02
C LEU A 78 16.67 -7.70 -8.09
N GLY A 79 17.58 -6.71 -8.16
CA GLY A 79 18.65 -6.65 -9.15
C GLY A 79 18.14 -6.73 -10.59
N ALA A 80 18.67 -7.68 -11.37
CA ALA A 80 18.24 -7.92 -12.76
C ALA A 80 16.78 -8.35 -12.90
N ASN A 81 16.17 -8.86 -11.83
CA ASN A 81 14.76 -9.27 -11.81
C ASN A 81 13.82 -8.14 -11.35
N GLN A 82 14.35 -6.97 -11.01
CA GLN A 82 13.54 -5.80 -10.69
C GLN A 82 13.01 -5.17 -11.98
N LEU A 83 11.69 -5.14 -12.12
CA LEU A 83 11.00 -4.54 -13.26
C LEU A 83 10.47 -3.14 -12.92
N SER A 84 10.04 -2.42 -13.95
CA SER A 84 9.26 -1.18 -13.84
C SER A 84 8.03 -1.26 -14.75
N ALA A 85 6.86 -0.85 -14.26
CA ALA A 85 5.65 -0.77 -15.07
C ALA A 85 5.65 0.53 -15.91
N THR A 86 5.54 0.42 -17.23
CA THR A 86 5.42 1.61 -18.10
C THR A 86 3.97 2.09 -18.12
N VAL A 87 3.74 3.37 -17.84
CA VAL A 87 2.39 3.91 -17.66
C VAL A 87 2.32 5.40 -18.01
N ALA A 88 1.25 5.85 -18.68
CA ALA A 88 1.09 7.27 -18.98
C ALA A 88 0.68 8.07 -17.73
N ALA A 89 1.18 9.30 -17.57
CA ALA A 89 0.63 10.25 -16.59
C ALA A 89 -0.90 10.41 -16.81
N GLY A 90 -1.66 10.55 -15.73
CA GLY A 90 -3.13 10.56 -15.77
C GLY A 90 -3.77 9.16 -15.73
N SER A 91 -2.99 8.08 -15.84
CA SER A 91 -3.50 6.72 -15.75
C SER A 91 -3.86 6.33 -14.31
N LYS A 92 -4.83 5.43 -14.19
CA LYS A 92 -5.16 4.78 -12.92
C LYS A 92 -4.10 3.72 -12.55
N VAL A 93 -3.83 3.63 -11.26
CA VAL A 93 -3.06 2.57 -10.60
C VAL A 93 -3.94 1.97 -9.53
N ILE A 94 -4.11 0.66 -9.58
CA ILE A 94 -4.85 -0.10 -8.57
C ILE A 94 -3.86 -0.99 -7.83
N ALA A 95 -3.80 -0.89 -6.52
CA ALA A 95 -3.12 -1.85 -5.66
C ALA A 95 -4.15 -2.82 -5.07
N TYR A 96 -3.80 -4.10 -5.02
CA TYR A 96 -4.62 -5.16 -4.45
C TYR A 96 -3.90 -5.77 -3.25
N TRP A 97 -4.53 -5.69 -2.09
CA TRP A 97 -4.09 -6.32 -0.86
C TRP A 97 -4.59 -7.76 -0.79
N ASN A 98 -4.02 -8.55 0.12
CA ASN A 98 -4.66 -9.78 0.60
C ASN A 98 -6.03 -9.45 1.22
N PRO A 99 -6.86 -10.47 1.55
CA PRO A 99 -8.05 -10.26 2.39
C PRO A 99 -7.66 -9.54 3.68
N TRP A 100 -7.91 -8.23 3.71
CA TRP A 100 -7.33 -7.31 4.68
C TRP A 100 -8.22 -7.26 5.93
N PRO A 101 -7.68 -7.44 7.14
CA PRO A 101 -8.49 -7.68 8.34
C PRO A 101 -8.83 -6.41 9.11
N HIS A 102 -8.12 -5.31 8.87
CA HIS A 102 -8.29 -4.06 9.63
C HIS A 102 -9.18 -3.09 8.86
N THR A 103 -10.07 -2.37 9.54
CA THR A 103 -11.00 -1.44 8.87
C THR A 103 -10.86 0.00 9.35
N ILE A 104 -10.04 0.27 10.38
CA ILE A 104 -9.88 1.58 11.00
C ILE A 104 -8.51 2.15 10.67
N GLY A 105 -8.50 3.25 9.93
CA GLY A 105 -7.29 4.00 9.60
C GLY A 105 -7.30 4.57 8.18
N PRO A 106 -6.36 5.48 7.87
CA PRO A 106 -6.26 6.07 6.54
C PRO A 106 -5.58 5.13 5.52
N VAL A 107 -5.84 5.43 4.26
CA VAL A 107 -5.07 4.95 3.10
C VAL A 107 -4.32 6.14 2.52
N MET A 108 -3.05 5.98 2.20
CA MET A 108 -2.21 7.02 1.63
C MET A 108 -1.39 6.47 0.47
N VAL A 109 -1.27 7.24 -0.61
CA VAL A 109 -0.45 6.88 -1.77
C VAL A 109 0.49 8.02 -2.09
N TYR A 110 1.76 7.68 -2.22
CA TYR A 110 2.86 8.60 -2.49
C TYR A 110 3.58 8.21 -3.77
N MET A 111 4.25 9.17 -4.37
CA MET A 111 5.22 8.95 -5.43
C MET A 111 6.53 9.67 -5.10
N ALA A 112 7.63 9.22 -5.69
CA ALA A 112 8.90 9.92 -5.65
C ALA A 112 9.65 9.72 -6.97
N LYS A 113 10.22 10.81 -7.50
CA LYS A 113 11.04 10.73 -8.72
C LYS A 113 12.37 10.07 -8.41
N CYS A 114 12.74 9.06 -9.18
CA CYS A 114 14.05 8.44 -9.09
C CYS A 114 15.09 9.34 -9.80
N PRO A 115 16.31 9.52 -9.24
CA PRO A 115 17.34 10.38 -9.86
C PRO A 115 17.74 9.90 -11.26
N SER A 116 17.75 8.59 -11.44
CA SER A 116 17.95 7.91 -12.73
C SER A 116 17.04 6.67 -12.76
N SER A 117 17.57 5.49 -12.41
CA SER A 117 16.78 4.27 -12.28
C SER A 117 16.21 4.09 -10.88
N CYS A 118 14.96 3.64 -10.80
CA CYS A 118 14.37 3.25 -9.52
C CYS A 118 14.99 1.97 -8.94
N THR A 119 15.56 1.09 -9.77
CA THR A 119 16.20 -0.15 -9.30
C THR A 119 17.41 0.17 -8.41
N SER A 120 18.22 1.15 -8.79
CA SER A 120 19.39 1.60 -8.02
C SER A 120 19.08 2.68 -6.97
N ALA A 121 17.86 3.19 -6.92
CA ALA A 121 17.50 4.26 -5.99
C ALA A 121 17.40 3.74 -4.55
N THR A 122 17.89 4.52 -3.59
CA THR A 122 17.68 4.27 -2.15
C THR A 122 16.37 4.93 -1.72
N PRO A 123 15.32 4.18 -1.33
CA PRO A 123 14.02 4.77 -1.02
C PRO A 123 14.03 5.87 0.05
N SER A 124 14.91 5.75 1.06
CA SER A 124 15.06 6.75 2.13
C SER A 124 15.72 8.06 1.69
N SER A 125 16.44 8.05 0.56
CA SER A 125 17.04 9.27 0.00
C SER A 125 16.09 10.01 -0.95
N LEU A 126 14.98 9.38 -1.36
CA LEU A 126 14.01 9.98 -2.27
C LEU A 126 13.20 11.10 -1.61
N SER A 127 12.72 12.03 -2.42
CA SER A 127 11.81 13.10 -2.00
C SER A 127 10.39 12.71 -2.41
N TRP A 128 9.57 12.34 -1.43
CA TRP A 128 8.24 11.79 -1.63
C TRP A 128 7.19 12.89 -1.62
N PHE A 129 6.19 12.79 -2.50
CA PHE A 129 4.99 13.62 -2.50
C PHE A 129 3.75 12.73 -2.48
N LYS A 130 2.71 13.19 -1.81
CA LYS A 130 1.45 12.45 -1.69
C LYS A 130 0.58 12.72 -2.91
N ILE A 131 0.04 11.69 -3.56
CA ILE A 131 -0.85 11.81 -4.72
C ILE A 131 -2.31 11.51 -4.38
N ASP A 132 -2.55 10.77 -3.32
CA ASP A 132 -3.89 10.38 -2.90
C ASP A 132 -3.93 10.08 -1.39
N GLN A 133 -5.07 10.35 -0.77
CA GLN A 133 -5.37 9.92 0.60
C GLN A 133 -6.86 9.90 0.88
N ALA A 134 -7.25 9.03 1.79
CA ALA A 134 -8.52 9.12 2.48
C ALA A 134 -8.34 8.67 3.94
N GLY A 135 -9.09 9.27 4.85
CA GLY A 135 -9.00 9.02 6.30
C GLY A 135 -10.35 8.58 6.85
N LEU A 136 -10.82 9.25 7.91
CA LEU A 136 -12.20 9.14 8.38
C LEU A 136 -13.12 9.87 7.40
N ILE A 137 -14.07 9.15 6.81
CA ILE A 137 -14.98 9.66 5.77
C ILE A 137 -16.27 10.20 6.40
N SER A 138 -16.81 9.48 7.38
CA SER A 138 -18.03 9.86 8.09
C SER A 138 -18.13 9.13 9.44
N GLY A 139 -18.91 9.64 10.37
CA GLY A 139 -19.08 9.04 11.70
C GLY A 139 -17.96 9.42 12.67
N THR A 140 -17.73 8.60 13.70
CA THR A 140 -16.70 8.86 14.71
C THR A 140 -15.46 7.99 14.50
N LEU A 141 -14.38 8.24 15.24
CA LEU A 141 -13.14 7.45 15.11
C LEU A 141 -13.36 5.93 15.31
N THR A 142 -14.27 5.53 16.20
CA THR A 142 -14.49 4.12 16.58
C THR A 142 -15.60 3.42 15.79
N SER A 143 -16.60 4.15 15.26
CA SER A 143 -17.76 3.57 14.57
C SER A 143 -17.98 4.13 13.16
N GLY A 144 -17.11 5.03 12.72
CA GLY A 144 -17.19 5.68 11.42
C GLY A 144 -16.72 4.82 10.26
N THR A 145 -16.99 5.33 9.07
CA THR A 145 -16.48 4.78 7.83
C THR A 145 -15.09 5.34 7.57
N TRP A 146 -14.10 4.45 7.55
CA TRP A 146 -12.72 4.78 7.22
C TRP A 146 -12.38 4.34 5.80
N ALA A 147 -11.38 5.00 5.21
CA ALA A 147 -10.81 4.63 3.92
C ALA A 147 -10.34 3.16 3.89
N MET A 148 -9.72 2.68 4.96
CA MET A 148 -9.30 1.28 5.07
C MET A 148 -10.50 0.31 5.02
N GLY A 149 -11.63 0.65 5.64
CA GLY A 149 -12.87 -0.12 5.51
C GLY A 149 -13.47 -0.09 4.10
N GLN A 150 -13.36 1.03 3.38
CA GLN A 150 -13.73 1.10 1.97
C GLN A 150 -12.81 0.25 1.08
N LEU A 151 -11.50 0.23 1.35
CA LEU A 151 -10.54 -0.64 0.66
C LEU A 151 -10.95 -2.11 0.79
N VAL A 152 -11.25 -2.57 2.01
CA VAL A 152 -11.71 -3.95 2.28
C VAL A 152 -12.98 -4.25 1.47
N SER A 153 -13.95 -3.35 1.51
CA SER A 153 -15.23 -3.49 0.81
C SER A 153 -15.08 -3.48 -0.71
N ASN A 154 -14.07 -2.76 -1.22
CA ASN A 154 -13.74 -2.67 -2.64
C ASN A 154 -12.81 -3.81 -3.08
N ASN A 155 -13.14 -5.03 -2.69
CA ASN A 155 -12.36 -6.24 -3.01
C ASN A 155 -10.88 -6.13 -2.61
N ASN A 156 -10.61 -5.57 -1.43
CA ASN A 156 -9.27 -5.34 -0.90
C ASN A 156 -8.39 -4.53 -1.87
N SER A 157 -8.94 -3.49 -2.49
CA SER A 157 -8.23 -2.72 -3.50
C SER A 157 -8.41 -1.22 -3.35
N TRP A 158 -7.36 -0.48 -3.70
CA TRP A 158 -7.36 0.99 -3.72
C TRP A 158 -6.92 1.48 -5.08
N THR A 159 -7.68 2.41 -5.66
CA THR A 159 -7.40 3.01 -6.96
C THR A 159 -6.99 4.46 -6.78
N SER A 160 -5.80 4.81 -7.26
CA SER A 160 -5.30 6.19 -7.34
C SER A 160 -5.00 6.56 -8.79
N THR A 161 -4.84 7.85 -9.07
CA THR A 161 -4.51 8.35 -10.41
C THR A 161 -3.15 9.04 -10.39
N ILE A 162 -2.27 8.69 -11.32
CA ILE A 162 -0.99 9.40 -11.48
C ILE A 162 -1.32 10.83 -11.94
N PRO A 163 -0.82 11.89 -11.29
CA PRO A 163 -1.10 13.26 -11.71
C PRO A 163 -0.76 13.49 -13.19
N ALA A 164 -1.71 14.02 -13.95
CA ALA A 164 -1.59 14.13 -15.41
C ALA A 164 -0.49 15.11 -15.85
N SER A 165 -0.17 16.11 -15.02
CA SER A 165 0.88 17.10 -15.28
C SER A 165 2.27 16.65 -14.84
N LEU A 166 2.41 15.46 -14.23
CA LEU A 166 3.68 14.92 -13.77
C LEU A 166 4.63 14.70 -14.96
N PRO A 167 5.90 15.14 -14.90
CA PRO A 167 6.85 14.90 -15.97
C PRO A 167 7.15 13.41 -16.16
N ALA A 168 7.43 13.01 -17.39
CA ALA A 168 7.94 11.69 -17.69
C ALA A 168 9.21 11.35 -16.88
N GLY A 169 9.44 10.04 -16.68
CA GLY A 169 10.64 9.49 -16.06
C GLY A 169 10.34 8.32 -15.12
N GLU A 170 11.35 7.90 -14.38
CA GLU A 170 11.18 6.80 -13.41
C GLU A 170 10.72 7.33 -12.05
N TYR A 171 9.73 6.65 -11.47
CA TYR A 171 9.15 6.98 -10.19
C TYR A 171 8.95 5.72 -9.35
N MET A 172 9.13 5.85 -8.04
CA MET A 172 8.53 4.92 -7.10
C MET A 172 7.09 5.35 -6.82
N ILE A 173 6.19 4.39 -6.66
CA ILE A 173 4.88 4.57 -6.04
C ILE A 173 4.84 3.76 -4.76
N ARG A 174 4.40 4.39 -3.66
CA ARG A 174 4.32 3.82 -2.32
C ARG A 174 2.87 3.85 -1.86
N HIS A 175 2.29 2.69 -1.61
CA HIS A 175 0.97 2.56 -1.02
C HIS A 175 1.14 2.25 0.46
N GLU A 176 0.33 2.87 1.31
CA GLU A 176 0.42 2.70 2.74
C GLU A 176 -0.95 2.63 3.41
N LEU A 177 -1.10 1.63 4.27
CA LEU A 177 -2.14 1.57 5.27
C LEU A 177 -1.55 1.94 6.63
N LEU A 178 -2.27 2.75 7.41
CA LEU A 178 -1.96 3.01 8.80
C LEU A 178 -3.12 2.50 9.65
N ALA A 179 -2.99 1.32 10.24
CA ALA A 179 -4.02 0.76 11.11
C ALA A 179 -3.92 1.37 12.52
N LEU A 180 -5.07 1.78 13.07
CA LEU A 180 -5.16 2.55 14.33
C LEU A 180 -5.98 1.83 15.41
N HIS A 181 -6.23 0.52 15.23
CA HIS A 181 -7.08 -0.24 16.14
C HIS A 181 -6.43 -0.50 17.51
N THR A 182 -5.12 -0.35 17.65
CA THR A 182 -4.40 -0.47 18.93
C THR A 182 -4.04 0.92 19.45
N SER A 183 -4.55 1.27 20.63
CA SER A 183 -4.30 2.58 21.26
C SER A 183 -2.83 2.91 21.34
N ASN A 184 -2.45 4.09 20.83
CA ASN A 184 -1.10 4.65 20.88
C ASN A 184 -0.02 3.79 20.17
N GLN A 185 -0.41 2.77 19.42
CA GLN A 185 0.49 1.88 18.69
C GLN A 185 0.14 1.90 17.20
N PRO A 186 0.62 2.90 16.44
CA PRO A 186 0.39 2.94 15.00
C PRO A 186 0.97 1.70 14.32
N GLN A 187 0.30 1.21 13.30
CA GLN A 187 0.76 0.09 12.49
C GLN A 187 0.80 0.50 11.02
N PHE A 188 2.01 0.76 10.51
CA PHE A 188 2.25 1.15 9.13
C PHE A 188 2.53 -0.08 8.26
N TYR A 189 1.87 -0.14 7.09
CA TYR A 189 2.05 -1.19 6.08
C TYR A 189 2.37 -0.55 4.72
N PRO A 190 3.63 -0.20 4.47
CA PRO A 190 4.04 0.44 3.23
C PRO A 190 4.63 -0.55 2.22
N GLU A 191 4.13 -0.55 0.97
CA GLU A 191 4.77 -1.27 -0.14
C GLU A 191 5.07 -0.34 -1.32
N CYS A 192 6.23 -0.57 -1.96
CA CYS A 192 6.71 0.23 -3.08
C CYS A 192 6.75 -0.56 -4.38
N ALA A 193 6.37 0.09 -5.49
CA ALA A 193 6.57 -0.42 -6.85
C ALA A 193 7.25 0.61 -7.76
N GLN A 194 7.92 0.13 -8.81
CA GLN A 194 8.63 0.98 -9.77
C GLN A 194 7.78 1.24 -11.02
N LEU A 195 7.75 2.51 -11.43
CA LEU A 195 7.02 3.00 -12.59
C LEU A 195 7.98 3.70 -13.55
N LYS A 196 7.72 3.53 -14.84
CA LYS A 196 8.26 4.38 -15.92
C LYS A 196 7.11 5.21 -16.47
N VAL A 197 6.97 6.44 -15.96
CA VAL A 197 5.91 7.35 -16.36
C VAL A 197 6.23 7.94 -17.74
N THR A 198 5.28 7.85 -18.66
CA THR A 198 5.37 8.40 -20.02
C THR A 198 4.37 9.53 -20.23
N GLY A 199 4.62 10.37 -21.23
CA GLY A 199 3.82 11.57 -21.47
C GLY A 199 3.87 12.53 -20.28
N GLY A 200 2.74 13.20 -20.04
CA GLY A 200 2.57 14.12 -18.92
C GLY A 200 2.91 15.57 -19.24
N GLY A 201 3.17 16.35 -18.19
CA GLY A 201 3.43 17.79 -18.27
C GLY A 201 4.80 18.18 -17.73
N SER A 202 4.91 19.42 -17.28
CA SER A 202 6.14 19.99 -16.69
C SER A 202 5.97 20.38 -15.22
N SER A 203 4.84 20.05 -14.59
CA SER A 203 4.56 20.43 -13.21
C SER A 203 5.21 19.47 -12.23
N SER A 204 6.11 19.97 -11.39
CA SER A 204 6.68 19.20 -10.29
C SER A 204 6.18 19.71 -8.94
N PRO A 205 6.00 18.85 -7.93
CA PRO A 205 5.66 19.27 -6.58
C PRO A 205 6.70 20.26 -6.04
N SER A 206 6.25 21.39 -5.50
CA SER A 206 7.12 22.32 -4.76
C SER A 206 7.63 21.68 -3.46
N SER A 207 8.64 22.30 -2.85
CA SER A 207 9.24 21.80 -1.60
C SER A 207 8.25 21.59 -0.46
N SER A 208 7.12 22.32 -0.43
CA SER A 208 6.06 22.14 0.58
C SER A 208 5.29 20.82 0.48
N TYR A 209 5.35 20.14 -0.66
CA TYR A 209 4.74 18.82 -0.86
C TYR A 209 5.74 17.67 -0.67
N LEU A 210 7.04 17.98 -0.57
CA LEU A 210 8.11 16.99 -0.53
C LEU A 210 8.50 16.65 0.91
N VAL A 211 8.56 15.37 1.20
CA VAL A 211 8.95 14.83 2.50
C VAL A 211 9.93 13.65 2.35
N LYS A 212 10.52 13.23 3.47
CA LYS A 212 11.38 12.05 3.55
C LYS A 212 10.70 10.94 4.34
N PHE A 213 11.05 9.70 4.01
CA PHE A 213 10.74 8.55 4.85
C PHE A 213 12.07 7.91 5.27
N PRO A 214 12.34 7.73 6.58
CA PRO A 214 11.65 8.38 7.71
C PRO A 214 11.78 9.92 7.66
N GLY A 215 10.88 10.62 8.37
CA GLY A 215 10.89 12.09 8.51
C GLY A 215 9.53 12.77 8.32
N ALA A 216 8.65 12.20 7.50
CA ALA A 216 7.30 12.74 7.27
C ALA A 216 6.35 12.51 8.45
N TYR A 217 6.64 11.51 9.28
CA TYR A 217 5.85 11.08 10.42
C TYR A 217 6.66 11.17 11.71
N SER A 218 5.99 11.50 12.80
CA SER A 218 6.53 11.52 14.15
C SER A 218 5.54 10.90 15.14
N THR A 219 6.03 10.48 16.30
CA THR A 219 5.18 10.02 17.41
C THR A 219 4.31 11.13 18.00
N SER A 220 4.64 12.41 17.75
CA SER A 220 3.82 13.55 18.17
C SER A 220 2.70 13.90 17.20
N ASP A 221 2.65 13.30 16.02
CA ASP A 221 1.56 13.57 15.07
C ASP A 221 0.25 13.02 15.63
N PRO A 222 -0.81 13.84 15.73
CA PRO A 222 -2.06 13.44 16.37
C PRO A 222 -2.82 12.34 15.61
N GLY A 223 -2.46 12.11 14.34
CA GLY A 223 -2.98 11.02 13.53
C GLY A 223 -2.16 9.72 13.62
N VAL A 224 -0.97 9.75 14.24
CA VAL A 224 -0.05 8.60 14.35
C VAL A 224 -0.20 7.96 15.71
N THR A 225 0.15 8.67 16.78
CA THR A 225 -0.03 8.16 18.15
C THR A 225 -1.37 8.66 18.67
N ILE A 226 -2.39 7.82 18.50
CA ILE A 226 -3.77 8.12 18.85
C ILE A 226 -4.38 6.96 19.63
N ASP A 227 -5.14 7.29 20.67
CA ASP A 227 -6.09 6.39 21.30
C ASP A 227 -7.50 6.77 20.84
N ILE A 228 -8.05 6.02 19.89
CA ILE A 228 -9.37 6.28 19.32
C ILE A 228 -10.49 5.99 20.32
N TYR A 229 -10.27 5.09 21.28
CA TYR A 229 -11.31 4.64 22.21
C TYR A 229 -11.58 5.64 23.33
N SER A 230 -10.60 6.46 23.71
CA SER A 230 -10.80 7.59 24.60
C SER A 230 -11.43 8.82 23.92
N GLN A 231 -11.68 8.74 22.60
CA GLN A 231 -12.22 9.83 21.79
C GLN A 231 -13.49 9.41 21.00
N PRO A 232 -14.50 8.80 21.64
CA PRO A 232 -15.59 8.11 20.94
C PRO A 232 -16.52 9.05 20.15
N THR A 233 -16.52 10.35 20.45
CA THR A 233 -17.36 11.38 19.81
C THR A 233 -16.62 12.20 18.75
N VAL A 234 -15.31 12.02 18.60
CA VAL A 234 -14.52 12.77 17.61
C VAL A 234 -14.88 12.30 16.20
N THR A 235 -15.25 13.26 15.35
CA THR A 235 -15.73 13.02 13.97
C THR A 235 -14.72 13.44 12.90
N THR A 236 -13.53 13.85 13.30
CA THR A 236 -12.46 14.31 12.39
C THR A 236 -11.16 13.59 12.68
N TYR A 237 -10.38 13.30 11.63
CA TYR A 237 -9.06 12.72 11.75
C TYR A 237 -8.06 13.46 10.85
N LYS A 238 -6.95 13.92 11.43
CA LYS A 238 -5.87 14.57 10.68
C LYS A 238 -4.92 13.50 10.13
N ILE A 239 -5.00 13.24 8.83
CA ILE A 239 -4.11 12.30 8.13
C ILE A 239 -2.66 12.81 8.22
N PRO A 240 -1.67 11.98 8.60
CA PRO A 240 -0.29 12.40 8.72
C PRO A 240 0.40 12.65 7.37
N GLY A 241 1.54 13.32 7.40
CA GLY A 241 2.33 13.66 6.21
C GLY A 241 1.86 14.94 5.47
N PRO A 242 2.43 15.21 4.28
CA PRO A 242 2.18 16.45 3.55
C PRO A 242 0.78 16.48 2.93
N ALA A 243 0.40 17.65 2.40
CA ALA A 243 -0.79 17.79 1.57
C ALA A 243 -0.70 16.93 0.28
N VAL A 244 -1.85 16.60 -0.31
CA VAL A 244 -1.92 15.91 -1.60
C VAL A 244 -1.54 16.88 -2.73
N TRP A 245 -0.59 16.49 -3.55
CA TRP A 245 -0.23 17.16 -4.80
C TRP A 245 -1.01 16.52 -5.96
N LYS A 246 -1.86 17.32 -6.62
CA LYS A 246 -2.77 16.84 -7.69
C LYS A 246 -2.25 17.07 -9.11
N GLY A 247 -1.09 17.72 -9.25
CA GLY A 247 -0.57 18.16 -10.54
C GLY A 247 -0.59 19.66 -10.75
#